data_AF-A0A9D8S959-F1
#
_entry.id   AF-A0A9D8S959-F1
#
_cell.length_a   1.000
_cell.length_b   1.000
_cell.length_c   1.000
_cell.angle_alpha   90.00
_cell.angle_beta   90.00
_cell.angle_gamma   90.00
#
_symmetry.space_group_name_H-M   'P 1'
#
loop_
_entity.id
_entity.type
_entity.pdbx_description
1 polymer ?
#
loop_
_entity_poly.entity_id
_entity_poly.type
_entity_poly.pdbx_seq_one_letter_code
_entity_poly.pdbx_strand_id
1 'polypeptide(L)'
;WDKIYEICVNTLKLCMHEHYEDCPWREQALYAMDSRNQMLCGYYAFGEYDFARASLQLMSKSIRKDDLLPITTPCGVDLTIPSFSMHYFTEVREYYEYSKDLTLLEEVWGKLVSVFEAFVSNMKDGFCRTFAGNGYWNFYEWSAHLSGNGFSDTERIPDLVCNCLFVIMAENMAKIAEYLGKPNERYSDLAETVRENINKMFYDSEKGVYIMRTDGPHITELGNSLAILCGAADKEKAENIAAKLADKDSGLVGISLSMACFKYDALLKADREKYKDYVLGAIEEIYKKMLDEGSTTVWETTVGQSDFGNAGSLCHGWSAMPVYYYHTLLGKE
;
A
#
# COMPACT_ATOMS: atom_id res chain seq x y z
N TRP A 1 2.01 -22.79 -8.36
CA TRP A 1 1.61 -22.30 -7.03
C TRP A 1 2.52 -22.74 -5.90
N ASP A 2 2.70 -24.03 -5.61
CA ASP A 2 3.51 -24.45 -4.45
C ASP A 2 4.97 -23.94 -4.51
N LYS A 3 5.60 -23.99 -5.70
CA LYS A 3 6.92 -23.37 -5.91
C LYS A 3 6.93 -21.84 -5.77
N ILE A 4 5.86 -21.17 -6.19
CA ILE A 4 5.72 -19.71 -6.04
C ILE A 4 5.63 -19.38 -4.55
N TYR A 5 4.81 -20.11 -3.81
CA TYR A 5 4.69 -20.01 -2.37
C TYR A 5 6.04 -20.21 -1.68
N GLU A 6 6.78 -21.28 -2.04
CA GLU A 6 8.10 -21.58 -1.48
C GLU A 6 9.10 -20.42 -1.65
N ILE A 7 9.23 -19.86 -2.86
CA ILE A 7 10.16 -18.74 -3.08
C ILE A 7 9.69 -17.45 -2.39
N CYS A 8 8.38 -17.24 -2.24
CA CYS A 8 7.84 -16.09 -1.50
C CYS A 8 8.15 -16.22 0.00
N VAL A 9 7.90 -17.39 0.60
CA VAL A 9 8.24 -17.67 2.00
C VAL A 9 9.75 -17.57 2.24
N ASN A 10 10.56 -18.08 1.31
CA ASN A 10 12.02 -17.92 1.39
C ASN A 10 12.44 -16.45 1.34
N THR A 11 11.80 -15.65 0.47
CA THR A 11 12.05 -14.19 0.40
C THR A 11 11.70 -13.50 1.72
N LEU A 12 10.54 -13.79 2.30
CA LEU A 12 10.15 -13.24 3.60
C LEU A 12 11.18 -13.56 4.68
N LYS A 13 11.66 -14.81 4.76
CA LYS A 13 12.69 -15.21 5.73
C LYS A 13 13.99 -14.43 5.55
N LEU A 14 14.41 -14.19 4.31
CA LEU A 14 15.63 -13.45 4.00
C LEU A 14 15.47 -11.94 4.22
N CYS A 15 14.24 -11.42 4.19
CA CYS A 15 13.91 -10.03 4.49
C CYS A 15 13.62 -9.78 5.99
N MET A 16 13.80 -10.77 6.86
CA MET A 16 13.61 -10.63 8.31
C MET A 16 14.96 -10.75 9.02
N HIS A 17 15.52 -9.61 9.44
CA HIS A 17 16.75 -9.53 10.24
C HIS A 17 16.46 -8.99 11.64
N GLU A 18 16.87 -7.75 11.95
CA GLU A 18 16.55 -7.07 13.21
C GLU A 18 15.15 -6.42 13.18
N HIS A 19 14.67 -6.12 11.96
CA HIS A 19 13.31 -5.69 11.62
C HIS A 19 12.98 -6.23 10.21
N TYR A 20 11.77 -5.99 9.71
CA TYR A 20 11.49 -6.23 8.29
C TYR A 20 12.38 -5.31 7.44
N GLU A 21 13.03 -5.88 6.44
CA GLU A 21 13.84 -5.18 5.45
C GLU A 21 13.17 -5.30 4.08
N ASP A 22 13.21 -4.25 3.27
CA ASP A 22 12.81 -4.28 1.87
C ASP A 22 13.56 -5.38 1.10
N CYS A 23 14.89 -5.44 1.25
CA CYS A 23 15.74 -6.48 0.69
C CYS A 23 17.02 -6.71 1.51
N PRO A 24 17.57 -7.95 1.51
CA PRO A 24 18.77 -8.27 2.28
C PRO A 24 20.07 -7.75 1.66
N TRP A 25 20.06 -7.31 0.39
CA TRP A 25 21.29 -7.00 -0.34
C TRP A 25 21.59 -5.51 -0.45
N ARG A 26 20.59 -4.69 -0.81
CA ARG A 26 20.81 -3.31 -1.27
C ARG A 26 20.58 -2.28 -0.15
N GLU A 27 19.37 -2.21 0.38
CA GLU A 27 19.00 -1.14 1.32
C GLU A 27 18.91 -1.61 2.77
N GLN A 28 18.45 -2.84 2.99
CA GLN A 28 18.35 -3.44 4.32
C GLN A 28 17.53 -2.57 5.28
N ALA A 29 16.41 -2.01 4.80
CA ALA A 29 15.72 -0.94 5.49
C ALA A 29 14.23 -1.22 5.71
N LEU A 30 13.71 -0.77 6.86
CA LEU A 30 12.30 -0.88 7.21
C LEU A 30 11.49 0.23 6.55
N TYR A 31 10.98 -0.04 5.35
CA TYR A 31 9.96 0.76 4.69
C TYR A 31 8.57 0.30 5.14
N ALA A 32 7.71 1.24 5.57
CA ALA A 32 6.40 0.92 6.14
C ALA A 32 5.47 0.19 5.13
N MET A 33 5.45 0.63 3.87
CA MET A 33 4.63 -0.04 2.85
C MET A 33 5.11 -1.48 2.59
N ASP A 34 6.43 -1.68 2.47
CA ASP A 34 7.03 -3.00 2.31
C ASP A 34 6.71 -3.90 3.49
N SER A 35 6.91 -3.40 4.71
CA SER A 35 6.66 -4.16 5.93
C SER A 35 5.19 -4.51 6.09
N ARG A 36 4.26 -3.70 5.60
CA ARG A 36 2.83 -4.07 5.55
C ARG A 36 2.60 -5.38 4.82
N ASN A 37 3.12 -5.50 3.60
CA ASN A 37 2.94 -6.70 2.79
C ASN A 37 3.66 -7.89 3.44
N GLN A 38 4.86 -7.66 3.98
CA GLN A 38 5.64 -8.69 4.66
C GLN A 38 4.94 -9.21 5.92
N MET A 39 4.40 -8.33 6.76
CA MET A 39 3.63 -8.70 7.97
C MET A 39 2.38 -9.49 7.59
N LEU A 40 1.58 -8.98 6.65
CA LEU A 40 0.34 -9.66 6.21
C LEU A 40 0.64 -11.07 5.71
N CYS A 41 1.70 -11.25 4.92
CA CYS A 41 2.11 -12.57 4.46
C CYS A 41 2.71 -13.42 5.60
N GLY A 42 3.49 -12.82 6.49
CA GLY A 42 4.10 -13.46 7.65
C GLY A 42 3.08 -14.06 8.62
N TYR A 43 1.91 -13.42 8.79
CA TYR A 43 0.82 -13.96 9.60
C TYR A 43 0.34 -15.32 9.11
N TYR A 44 0.41 -15.59 7.80
CA TYR A 44 0.09 -16.89 7.21
C TYR A 44 1.30 -17.82 7.15
N ALA A 45 2.47 -17.31 6.76
CA ALA A 45 3.66 -18.14 6.54
C ALA A 45 4.32 -18.62 7.83
N PHE A 46 4.31 -17.79 8.89
CA PHE A 46 5.06 -18.03 10.12
C PHE A 46 4.17 -18.15 11.36
N GLY A 47 2.99 -17.51 11.35
CA GLY A 47 2.06 -17.54 12.47
C GLY A 47 2.62 -16.89 13.74
N GLU A 48 3.56 -15.97 13.61
CA GLU A 48 4.15 -15.19 14.71
C GLU A 48 3.80 -13.71 14.58
N TYR A 49 3.71 -13.04 15.74
CA TYR A 49 3.32 -11.63 15.82
C TYR A 49 4.34 -10.76 16.57
N ASP A 50 5.36 -11.37 17.20
CA ASP A 50 6.30 -10.62 18.03
C ASP A 50 7.23 -9.75 17.16
N PHE A 51 7.60 -10.24 15.98
CA PHE A 51 8.44 -9.49 15.04
C PHE A 51 7.68 -8.33 14.40
N ALA A 52 6.42 -8.56 14.02
CA ALA A 52 5.48 -7.51 13.59
C ALA A 52 5.30 -6.44 14.67
N ARG A 53 5.05 -6.87 15.91
CA ARG A 53 4.91 -5.98 17.06
C ARG A 53 6.14 -5.10 17.25
N ALA A 54 7.33 -5.69 17.24
CA ALA A 54 8.60 -4.97 17.43
C ALA A 54 8.83 -3.93 16.32
N SER A 55 8.55 -4.28 15.06
CA SER A 55 8.73 -3.38 13.91
C SER A 55 7.74 -2.20 13.94
N LEU A 56 6.47 -2.45 14.26
CA LEU A 56 5.46 -1.40 14.46
C LEU A 56 5.82 -0.47 15.62
N GLN A 57 6.26 -1.05 16.74
CA GLN A 57 6.73 -0.28 17.88
C GLN A 57 7.95 0.59 17.51
N LEU A 58 8.91 0.06 16.75
CA LEU A 58 10.08 0.78 16.28
C LEU A 58 9.67 1.98 15.41
N MET A 59 8.80 1.78 14.42
CA MET A 59 8.22 2.88 13.61
C MET A 59 7.55 3.94 14.49
N SER A 60 6.84 3.54 15.55
CA SER A 60 6.19 4.48 16.47
C SER A 60 7.15 5.42 17.21
N LYS A 61 8.41 5.01 17.42
CA LYS A 61 9.44 5.81 18.10
C LYS A 61 10.22 6.73 17.16
N SER A 62 9.96 6.67 15.86
CA SER A 62 10.57 7.60 14.90
C SER A 62 10.17 9.05 15.20
N ILE A 63 11.11 9.98 14.98
CA ILE A 63 10.92 11.40 15.26
C ILE A 63 11.23 12.20 14.00
N ARG A 64 10.26 13.00 13.56
CA ARG A 64 10.40 14.01 12.52
C ARG A 64 9.70 15.29 12.96
N LYS A 65 10.10 16.42 12.37
CA LYS A 65 9.54 17.75 12.68
C LYS A 65 8.05 17.89 12.32
N ASP A 66 7.58 17.07 11.39
CA ASP A 66 6.24 17.07 10.82
C ASP A 66 5.41 15.84 11.28
N ASP A 67 5.93 15.09 12.25
CA ASP A 67 5.34 13.88 12.84
C ASP A 67 5.09 12.69 11.89
N LEU A 68 5.29 12.84 10.58
CA LEU A 68 5.26 11.76 9.61
C LEU A 68 6.31 10.69 9.95
N LEU A 69 6.15 9.48 9.40
CA LEU A 69 7.20 8.49 9.44
C LEU A 69 8.35 8.92 8.50
N PRO A 70 9.61 8.71 8.90
CA PRO A 70 10.72 8.80 7.95
C PRO A 70 10.59 7.79 6.84
N ILE A 71 11.35 7.99 5.76
CA ILE A 71 11.38 7.09 4.60
C ILE A 71 11.60 5.64 5.02
N THR A 72 12.47 5.42 6.01
CA THR A 72 12.75 4.14 6.64
C THR A 72 12.88 4.32 8.16
N THR A 73 12.74 3.27 8.98
CA THR A 73 12.96 3.38 10.43
C THR A 73 13.89 2.29 10.99
N PRO A 74 15.00 2.63 11.68
CA PRO A 74 15.50 3.97 11.95
C PRO A 74 16.09 4.62 10.69
N CYS A 75 16.10 5.96 10.65
CA CYS A 75 16.68 6.71 9.55
C CYS A 75 17.38 7.99 10.04
N GLY A 76 18.56 8.26 9.49
CA GLY A 76 19.38 9.42 9.83
C GLY A 76 19.17 10.63 8.93
N VAL A 77 18.27 10.56 7.94
CA VAL A 77 17.99 11.65 7.01
C VAL A 77 16.58 12.21 7.20
N ASP A 78 16.43 13.53 7.07
CA ASP A 78 15.11 14.21 7.11
C ASP A 78 14.37 14.02 5.78
N LEU A 79 14.01 12.77 5.48
CA LEU A 79 13.28 12.39 4.29
C LEU A 79 12.07 11.50 4.63
N THR A 80 10.97 11.66 3.90
CA THR A 80 9.77 10.83 4.01
C THR A 80 9.13 10.55 2.66
N ILE A 81 8.47 9.40 2.56
CA ILE A 81 7.43 9.10 1.58
C ILE A 81 6.09 9.24 2.31
N PRO A 82 5.32 10.33 2.13
CA PRO A 82 4.11 10.55 2.92
C PRO A 82 3.10 9.41 2.82
N SER A 83 2.89 8.83 1.63
CA SER A 83 1.97 7.70 1.45
C SER A 83 2.31 6.49 2.33
N PHE A 84 3.60 6.27 2.64
CA PHE A 84 4.03 5.16 3.49
C PHE A 84 3.63 5.39 4.95
N SER A 85 3.54 6.65 5.39
CA SER A 85 2.96 6.98 6.71
C SER A 85 1.47 6.65 6.79
N MET A 86 0.73 6.68 5.68
CA MET A 86 -0.68 6.26 5.66
C MET A 86 -0.82 4.74 5.74
N HIS A 87 0.10 3.98 5.12
CA HIS A 87 0.11 2.51 5.18
C HIS A 87 0.32 1.99 6.62
N TYR A 88 1.06 2.70 7.46
CA TYR A 88 1.25 2.36 8.88
C TYR A 88 -0.07 2.15 9.65
N PHE A 89 -1.13 2.90 9.32
CA PHE A 89 -2.45 2.68 9.93
C PHE A 89 -3.07 1.34 9.53
N THR A 90 -2.83 0.92 8.29
CA THR A 90 -3.25 -0.39 7.79
C THR A 90 -2.49 -1.48 8.51
N GLU A 91 -1.16 -1.33 8.65
CA GLU A 91 -0.31 -2.29 9.37
C GLU A 91 -0.76 -2.49 10.81
N VAL A 92 -1.01 -1.39 11.54
CA VAL A 92 -1.42 -1.45 12.94
C VAL A 92 -2.81 -2.06 13.10
N ARG A 93 -3.76 -1.72 12.20
CA ARG A 93 -5.10 -2.35 12.21
C ARG A 93 -5.00 -3.85 11.95
N GLU A 94 -4.29 -4.23 10.89
CA GLU A 94 -4.12 -5.63 10.50
C GLU A 94 -3.41 -6.42 11.59
N TYR A 95 -2.35 -5.87 12.19
CA TYR A 95 -1.68 -6.48 13.33
C TYR A 95 -2.66 -6.85 14.45
N TYR A 96 -3.50 -5.91 14.88
CA TYR A 96 -4.49 -6.20 15.90
C TYR A 96 -5.51 -7.24 15.43
N GLU A 97 -5.96 -7.17 14.18
CA GLU A 97 -6.93 -8.11 13.63
C GLU A 97 -6.42 -9.55 13.64
N TYR A 98 -5.12 -9.79 13.48
CA TYR A 98 -4.52 -11.12 13.55
C TYR A 98 -4.05 -11.49 14.96
N SER A 99 -3.33 -10.63 15.66
CA SER A 99 -2.73 -10.93 16.98
C SER A 99 -3.69 -10.78 18.16
N LYS A 100 -4.73 -9.95 18.03
CA LYS A 100 -5.62 -9.47 19.10
C LYS A 100 -4.90 -8.74 20.25
N ASP A 101 -3.66 -8.29 20.05
CA ASP A 101 -2.91 -7.54 21.07
C ASP A 101 -3.33 -6.05 21.10
N LEU A 102 -4.20 -5.71 22.06
CA LEU A 102 -4.59 -4.31 22.33
C LEU A 102 -3.45 -3.47 22.90
N THR A 103 -2.44 -4.08 23.52
CA THR A 103 -1.37 -3.33 24.21
C THR A 103 -0.51 -2.56 23.22
N LEU A 104 -0.24 -3.13 22.04
CA LEU A 104 0.44 -2.39 20.97
C LEU A 104 -0.40 -1.20 20.50
N LEU A 105 -1.72 -1.38 20.31
CA LEU A 105 -2.59 -0.29 19.85
C LEU A 105 -2.54 0.91 20.80
N GLU A 106 -2.60 0.68 22.12
CA GLU A 106 -2.44 1.75 23.12
C GLU A 106 -1.03 2.37 23.07
N GLU A 107 0.01 1.54 22.92
CA GLU A 107 1.39 2.02 22.88
C GLU A 107 1.66 2.95 21.68
N VAL A 108 1.14 2.61 20.50
CA VAL A 108 1.39 3.37 19.26
C VAL A 108 0.33 4.43 18.98
N TRP A 109 -0.74 4.49 19.78
CA TRP A 109 -1.85 5.43 19.62
C TRP A 109 -1.39 6.88 19.45
N GLY A 110 -0.43 7.33 20.28
CA GLY A 110 0.11 8.69 20.20
C GLY A 110 0.74 9.01 18.85
N LYS A 111 1.45 8.06 18.25
CA LYS A 111 2.04 8.22 16.90
C LYS A 111 0.95 8.26 15.83
N LEU A 112 -0.04 7.37 15.90
CA LEU A 112 -1.16 7.37 14.94
C LEU A 112 -1.88 8.72 14.95
N VAL A 113 -2.17 9.25 16.14
CA VAL A 113 -2.78 10.59 16.26
C VAL A 113 -1.89 11.66 15.65
N SER A 114 -0.59 11.71 15.96
CA SER A 114 0.29 12.77 15.44
C SER A 114 0.43 12.72 13.91
N VAL A 115 0.59 11.52 13.33
CA VAL A 115 0.64 11.34 11.87
C VAL A 115 -0.70 11.75 11.23
N PHE A 116 -1.82 11.35 11.82
CA PHE A 116 -3.15 11.70 11.30
C PHE A 116 -3.33 13.23 11.26
N GLU A 117 -2.98 13.92 12.34
CA GLU A 117 -3.06 15.39 12.41
C GLU A 117 -2.12 16.09 11.43
N ALA A 118 -0.97 15.49 11.09
CA ALA A 118 -0.08 16.03 10.06
C ALA A 118 -0.76 16.08 8.68
N PHE A 119 -1.49 15.02 8.31
CA PHE A 119 -2.28 15.03 7.06
C PHE A 119 -3.49 15.96 7.14
N VAL A 120 -4.22 15.98 8.26
CA VAL A 120 -5.36 16.91 8.46
C VAL A 120 -4.89 18.36 8.33
N SER A 121 -3.74 18.70 8.91
CA SER A 121 -3.14 20.03 8.82
C SER A 121 -2.68 20.38 7.40
N ASN A 122 -2.45 19.37 6.55
CA ASN A 122 -2.13 19.55 5.14
C ASN A 122 -3.37 19.61 4.23
N MET A 123 -4.57 19.36 4.76
CA MET A 123 -5.80 19.44 3.98
C MET A 123 -6.15 20.88 3.61
N LYS A 124 -6.74 21.04 2.43
CA LYS A 124 -7.30 22.31 1.99
C LYS A 124 -8.43 22.07 0.98
N ASP A 125 -9.49 22.85 1.09
CA ASP A 125 -10.70 22.77 0.24
C ASP A 125 -11.38 21.40 0.28
N GLY A 126 -11.28 20.70 1.42
CA GLY A 126 -11.89 19.37 1.61
C GLY A 126 -11.07 18.20 1.05
N PHE A 127 -9.82 18.44 0.63
CA PHE A 127 -8.93 17.40 0.10
C PHE A 127 -7.66 17.28 0.93
N CYS A 128 -7.17 16.05 1.09
CA CYS A 128 -5.76 15.82 1.39
C CYS A 128 -4.93 16.21 0.17
N ARG A 129 -3.75 16.77 0.41
CA ARG A 129 -2.82 17.22 -0.63
C ARG A 129 -1.49 16.52 -0.49
N THR A 130 -0.76 16.46 -1.58
CA THR A 130 0.67 16.14 -1.58
C THR A 130 1.45 17.12 -0.69
N PHE A 131 2.67 16.73 -0.35
CA PHE A 131 3.59 17.58 0.40
C PHE A 131 4.55 18.27 -0.56
N ALA A 132 5.07 19.42 -0.15
CA ALA A 132 5.97 20.24 -0.96
C ALA A 132 7.25 20.55 -0.20
N GLY A 133 8.38 20.57 -0.92
CA GLY A 133 9.72 20.82 -0.41
C GLY A 133 10.62 19.58 -0.37
N ASN A 134 11.92 19.83 -0.19
CA ASN A 134 13.00 18.85 -0.40
C ASN A 134 13.02 17.65 0.56
N GLY A 135 12.15 17.61 1.58
CA GLY A 135 12.04 16.50 2.53
C GLY A 135 10.98 15.46 2.17
N TYR A 136 10.24 15.68 1.08
CA TYR A 136 9.07 14.87 0.73
C TYR A 136 9.22 14.25 -0.66
N TRP A 137 9.03 12.94 -0.72
CA TRP A 137 8.86 12.22 -1.96
C TRP A 137 7.42 11.74 -2.05
N ASN A 138 6.60 12.39 -2.87
CA ASN A 138 5.24 11.94 -3.15
C ASN A 138 5.25 10.70 -4.07
N PHE A 139 5.90 9.64 -3.61
CA PHE A 139 5.98 8.33 -4.25
C PHE A 139 4.75 7.51 -3.88
N TYR A 140 4.21 6.81 -4.87
CA TYR A 140 3.19 5.78 -4.67
C TYR A 140 3.69 4.44 -5.23
N GLU A 141 4.24 4.42 -6.45
CA GLU A 141 4.79 3.21 -7.06
C GLU A 141 5.70 3.51 -8.27
N TRP A 142 6.29 2.46 -8.86
CA TRP A 142 7.21 2.54 -10.00
C TRP A 142 6.54 2.67 -11.38
N SER A 143 5.31 3.21 -11.42
CA SER A 143 4.59 3.47 -12.66
C SER A 143 4.56 4.94 -13.03
N ALA A 144 4.34 5.23 -14.31
CA ALA A 144 4.26 6.59 -14.82
C ALA A 144 3.27 7.44 -14.01
N HIS A 145 3.65 8.68 -13.70
CA HIS A 145 2.90 9.64 -12.88
C HIS A 145 2.77 9.30 -11.38
N LEU A 146 3.28 8.14 -10.94
CA LEU A 146 3.15 7.66 -9.56
C LEU A 146 4.50 7.52 -8.83
N SER A 147 5.62 7.62 -9.54
CA SER A 147 6.97 7.55 -8.97
C SER A 147 7.40 8.85 -8.26
N GLY A 148 6.59 9.90 -8.30
CA GLY A 148 6.93 11.23 -7.81
C GLY A 148 8.07 11.92 -8.57
N ASN A 149 8.40 13.14 -8.17
CA ASN A 149 9.44 13.97 -8.82
C ASN A 149 10.72 14.11 -7.98
N GLY A 150 11.15 13.06 -7.25
CA GLY A 150 12.46 13.05 -6.57
C GLY A 150 12.76 14.30 -5.73
N PHE A 151 11.83 14.67 -4.83
CA PHE A 151 11.93 15.81 -3.90
C PHE A 151 11.80 17.21 -4.51
N SER A 152 11.40 17.34 -5.78
CA SER A 152 11.31 18.64 -6.46
C SER A 152 9.93 19.30 -6.44
N ASP A 153 8.94 18.71 -5.76
CA ASP A 153 7.58 19.25 -5.75
C ASP A 153 7.53 20.55 -4.94
N THR A 154 7.14 21.63 -5.60
CA THR A 154 7.03 22.97 -5.00
C THR A 154 5.61 23.33 -4.59
N GLU A 155 4.61 22.55 -5.05
CA GLU A 155 3.20 22.82 -4.82
C GLU A 155 2.49 21.64 -4.15
N ARG A 156 1.53 21.98 -3.28
CA ARG A 156 0.65 21.01 -2.63
C ARG A 156 -0.65 20.91 -3.40
N ILE A 157 -0.92 19.75 -3.93
CA ILE A 157 -1.99 19.52 -4.89
C ILE A 157 -2.83 18.32 -4.46
N PRO A 158 -4.14 18.32 -4.71
CA PRO A 158 -4.94 17.13 -4.51
C PRO A 158 -4.72 16.18 -5.71
N ASP A 159 -4.48 14.91 -5.40
CA ASP A 159 -4.51 13.84 -6.39
C ASP A 159 -5.36 12.67 -5.87
N LEU A 160 -5.78 11.81 -6.80
CA LEU A 160 -6.67 10.69 -6.52
C LEU A 160 -6.07 9.73 -5.49
N VAL A 161 -4.81 9.33 -5.66
CA VAL A 161 -4.16 8.31 -4.80
C VAL A 161 -4.00 8.83 -3.37
N CYS A 162 -3.53 10.07 -3.20
CA CYS A 162 -3.41 10.73 -1.90
C CYS A 162 -4.74 10.73 -1.15
N ASN A 163 -5.83 11.10 -1.84
CA ASN A 163 -7.15 11.19 -1.22
C ASN A 163 -7.75 9.80 -0.94
N CYS A 164 -7.57 8.82 -1.81
CA CYS A 164 -8.02 7.45 -1.54
C CYS A 164 -7.27 6.83 -0.36
N LEU A 165 -5.93 7.01 -0.29
CA LEU A 165 -5.13 6.54 0.85
C LEU A 165 -5.49 7.29 2.13
N PHE A 166 -5.82 8.58 2.04
CA PHE A 166 -6.31 9.35 3.19
C PHE A 166 -7.63 8.79 3.74
N VAL A 167 -8.58 8.43 2.86
CA VAL A 167 -9.83 7.78 3.26
C VAL A 167 -9.54 6.45 3.97
N ILE A 168 -8.68 5.61 3.38
CA ILE A 168 -8.27 4.33 3.98
C ILE A 168 -7.61 4.55 5.36
N MET A 169 -6.71 5.53 5.47
CA MET A 169 -6.07 5.90 6.72
C MET A 169 -7.09 6.33 7.78
N ALA A 170 -8.06 7.17 7.41
CA ALA A 170 -9.11 7.64 8.31
C ALA A 170 -10.04 6.50 8.76
N GLU A 171 -10.42 5.59 7.87
CA GLU A 171 -11.20 4.40 8.23
C GLU A 171 -10.42 3.46 9.16
N ASN A 172 -9.13 3.26 8.91
CA ASN A 172 -8.27 2.49 9.80
C ASN A 172 -8.14 3.15 11.17
N MET A 173 -7.98 4.48 11.22
CA MET A 173 -7.92 5.23 12.47
C MET A 173 -9.23 5.11 13.25
N ALA A 174 -10.39 5.20 12.56
CA ALA A 174 -11.70 5.00 13.17
C ALA A 174 -11.82 3.60 13.79
N LYS A 175 -11.38 2.56 13.07
CA LYS A 175 -11.40 1.18 13.56
C LYS A 175 -10.47 0.94 14.75
N ILE A 176 -9.26 1.48 14.71
CA ILE A 176 -8.31 1.40 15.82
C ILE A 176 -8.88 2.12 17.06
N ALA A 177 -9.48 3.31 16.88
CA ALA A 177 -10.15 4.03 17.95
C ALA A 177 -11.31 3.22 18.54
N GLU A 178 -12.14 2.60 17.70
CA GLU A 178 -13.21 1.67 18.12
C GLU A 178 -12.68 0.51 18.96
N TYR A 179 -11.61 -0.17 18.50
CA TYR A 179 -10.98 -1.27 19.23
C TYR A 179 -10.45 -0.85 20.62
N LEU A 180 -9.99 0.39 20.75
CA LEU A 180 -9.51 0.97 22.00
C LEU A 180 -10.62 1.61 22.85
N GLY A 181 -11.88 1.61 22.40
CA GLY A 181 -12.98 2.29 23.09
C GLY A 181 -12.83 3.81 23.15
N LYS A 182 -12.15 4.41 22.16
CA LYS A 182 -11.93 5.86 22.03
C LYS A 182 -12.92 6.46 21.01
N PRO A 183 -13.23 7.77 21.08
CA PRO A 183 -14.07 8.44 20.09
C PRO A 183 -13.51 8.27 18.68
N ASN A 184 -14.38 7.98 17.72
CA ASN A 184 -13.99 7.64 16.34
C ASN A 184 -14.74 8.42 15.27
N GLU A 185 -15.78 9.17 15.65
CA GLU A 185 -16.73 9.82 14.76
C GLU A 185 -16.02 10.80 13.82
N ARG A 186 -15.08 11.58 14.37
CA ARG A 186 -14.26 12.53 13.59
C ARG A 186 -13.55 11.86 12.40
N TYR A 187 -13.02 10.65 12.60
CA TYR A 187 -12.27 9.95 11.57
C TYR A 187 -13.21 9.44 10.47
N SER A 188 -14.35 8.87 10.87
CA SER A 188 -15.40 8.39 9.96
C SER A 188 -16.02 9.53 9.14
N ASP A 189 -16.37 10.65 9.78
CA ASP A 189 -16.96 11.82 9.11
C ASP A 189 -16.02 12.43 8.08
N LEU A 190 -14.72 12.46 8.39
CA LEU A 190 -13.71 12.98 7.47
C LEU A 190 -13.47 12.03 6.30
N ALA A 191 -13.48 10.71 6.54
CA ALA A 191 -13.42 9.70 5.48
C ALA A 191 -14.59 9.85 4.50
N GLU A 192 -15.82 10.04 5.00
CA GLU A 192 -17.02 10.26 4.19
C GLU A 192 -16.90 11.56 3.36
N THR A 193 -16.52 12.66 4.01
CA THR A 193 -16.33 13.96 3.34
C THR A 193 -15.34 13.87 2.18
N VAL A 194 -14.17 13.25 2.42
CA VAL A 194 -13.14 13.12 1.38
C VAL A 194 -13.60 12.17 0.27
N ARG A 195 -14.31 11.08 0.61
CA ARG A 195 -14.87 10.14 -0.37
C ARG A 195 -15.87 10.81 -1.33
N GLU A 196 -16.74 11.69 -0.82
CA GLU A 196 -17.62 12.48 -1.67
C GLU A 196 -16.83 13.41 -2.59
N ASN A 197 -15.80 14.07 -2.06
CA ASN A 197 -14.97 15.00 -2.81
C ASN A 197 -14.16 14.29 -3.90
N ILE A 198 -13.71 13.05 -3.67
CA ILE A 198 -13.10 12.20 -4.70
C ILE A 198 -14.05 11.99 -5.88
N ASN A 199 -15.31 11.64 -5.61
CA ASN A 199 -16.31 11.47 -6.66
C ASN A 199 -16.58 12.76 -7.44
N LYS A 200 -16.62 13.91 -6.76
CA LYS A 200 -16.87 15.21 -7.40
C LYS A 200 -15.71 15.67 -8.28
N MET A 201 -14.47 15.42 -7.87
CA MET A 201 -13.28 15.99 -8.53
C MET A 201 -12.62 15.04 -9.53
N PHE A 202 -12.58 13.74 -9.24
CA PHE A 202 -11.76 12.79 -9.98
C PHE A 202 -12.56 11.80 -10.83
N TYR A 203 -13.88 11.66 -10.64
CA TYR A 203 -14.65 10.72 -11.46
C TYR A 203 -14.97 11.32 -12.84
N ASP A 204 -14.50 10.66 -13.89
CA ASP A 204 -14.81 10.98 -15.29
C ASP A 204 -15.98 10.10 -15.74
N SER A 205 -17.19 10.68 -15.78
CA SER A 205 -18.41 9.95 -16.13
C SER A 205 -18.46 9.50 -17.58
N GLU A 206 -17.75 10.17 -18.48
CA GLU A 206 -17.70 9.78 -19.91
C GLU A 206 -16.84 8.53 -20.10
N LYS A 207 -15.73 8.42 -19.36
CA LYS A 207 -14.84 7.26 -19.42
C LYS A 207 -15.21 6.14 -18.44
N GLY A 208 -16.02 6.45 -17.42
CA GLY A 208 -16.43 5.52 -16.37
C GLY A 208 -15.28 5.10 -15.44
N VAL A 209 -14.35 6.01 -15.16
CA VAL A 209 -13.13 5.79 -14.35
C VAL A 209 -12.73 7.06 -13.61
N TYR A 210 -11.81 6.94 -12.66
CA TYR A 210 -11.22 8.08 -11.97
C TYR A 210 -9.93 8.54 -12.65
N ILE A 211 -9.80 9.85 -12.90
CA ILE A 211 -8.57 10.51 -13.33
C ILE A 211 -7.69 10.83 -12.12
N MET A 212 -6.37 10.70 -12.27
CA MET A 212 -5.40 10.95 -11.19
C MET A 212 -5.42 12.41 -10.74
N ARG A 213 -5.51 13.34 -11.69
CA ARG A 213 -5.52 14.79 -11.48
C ARG A 213 -6.34 15.49 -12.56
N THR A 214 -6.83 16.69 -12.26
CA THR A 214 -7.65 17.48 -13.20
C THR A 214 -6.84 18.17 -14.31
N ASP A 215 -5.52 18.21 -14.21
CA ASP A 215 -4.61 18.84 -15.18
C ASP A 215 -4.06 17.89 -16.25
N GLY A 216 -4.44 16.61 -16.23
CA GLY A 216 -4.09 15.67 -17.28
C GLY A 216 -4.90 14.37 -17.23
N PRO A 217 -5.13 13.69 -18.37
CA PRO A 217 -5.91 12.46 -18.44
C PRO A 217 -5.08 11.24 -17.98
N HIS A 218 -4.42 11.35 -16.83
CA HIS A 218 -3.62 10.26 -16.26
C HIS A 218 -4.57 9.31 -15.53
N ILE A 219 -4.88 8.17 -16.14
CA ILE A 219 -5.80 7.17 -15.57
C ILE A 219 -4.95 5.95 -15.23
N THR A 220 -4.81 5.66 -13.94
CA THR A 220 -3.90 4.63 -13.44
C THR A 220 -4.67 3.46 -12.85
N GLU A 221 -4.12 2.26 -12.98
CA GLU A 221 -4.67 1.06 -12.35
C GLU A 221 -4.69 1.20 -10.83
N LEU A 222 -3.60 1.70 -10.21
CA LEU A 222 -3.54 1.90 -8.76
C LEU A 222 -4.61 2.88 -8.26
N GLY A 223 -4.75 4.05 -8.89
CA GLY A 223 -5.72 5.07 -8.45
C GLY A 223 -7.16 4.55 -8.50
N ASN A 224 -7.52 3.83 -9.56
CA ASN A 224 -8.84 3.22 -9.72
C ASN A 224 -9.05 2.02 -8.79
N SER A 225 -8.00 1.24 -8.53
CA SER A 225 -8.04 0.15 -7.54
C SER A 225 -8.30 0.71 -6.14
N LEU A 226 -7.59 1.77 -5.76
CA LEU A 226 -7.77 2.44 -4.47
C LEU A 226 -9.15 3.11 -4.35
N ALA A 227 -9.71 3.64 -5.44
CA ALA A 227 -11.08 4.18 -5.45
C ALA A 227 -12.14 3.10 -5.13
N ILE A 228 -11.94 1.87 -5.60
CA ILE A 228 -12.77 0.71 -5.20
C ILE A 228 -12.53 0.36 -3.72
N LEU A 229 -11.26 0.29 -3.31
CA LEU A 229 -10.88 -0.15 -1.97
C LEU A 229 -11.33 0.82 -0.86
N CYS A 230 -11.26 2.14 -1.08
CA CYS A 230 -11.73 3.15 -0.13
C CYS A 230 -13.24 3.43 -0.20
N GLY A 231 -13.95 2.72 -1.09
CA GLY A 231 -15.40 2.83 -1.26
C GLY A 231 -15.87 4.10 -1.99
N ALA A 232 -14.98 4.85 -2.63
CA ALA A 232 -15.38 5.98 -3.46
C ALA A 232 -16.17 5.52 -4.69
N ALA A 233 -15.77 4.41 -5.30
CA ALA A 233 -16.57 3.75 -6.32
C ALA A 233 -17.72 2.99 -5.65
N ASP A 234 -18.96 3.43 -5.90
CA ASP A 234 -20.15 2.63 -5.56
C ASP A 234 -20.15 1.31 -6.34
N LYS A 235 -21.13 0.44 -6.05
CA LYS A 235 -21.19 -0.91 -6.63
C LYS A 235 -21.10 -0.92 -8.17
N GLU A 236 -21.85 -0.06 -8.84
CA GLU A 236 -21.88 0.00 -10.31
C GLU A 236 -20.55 0.52 -10.86
N LYS A 237 -20.01 1.60 -10.28
CA LYS A 237 -18.69 2.12 -10.66
C LYS A 237 -17.61 1.06 -10.44
N ALA A 238 -17.65 0.35 -9.31
CA ALA A 238 -16.67 -0.68 -8.96
C ALA A 238 -16.69 -1.85 -9.94
N GLU A 239 -17.87 -2.33 -10.35
CA GLU A 239 -18.01 -3.39 -11.36
C GLU A 239 -17.45 -2.95 -12.73
N ASN A 240 -17.76 -1.73 -13.16
CA ASN A 240 -17.26 -1.17 -14.42
C ASN A 240 -15.74 -0.97 -14.42
N ILE A 241 -15.19 -0.42 -13.33
CA ILE A 241 -13.76 -0.20 -13.16
C ILE A 241 -13.04 -1.54 -13.07
N ALA A 242 -13.56 -2.52 -12.31
CA ALA A 242 -12.97 -3.85 -12.21
C ALA A 242 -12.89 -4.56 -13.57
N ALA A 243 -13.89 -4.38 -14.44
CA ALA A 243 -13.83 -4.89 -15.81
C ALA A 243 -12.67 -4.28 -16.60
N LYS A 244 -12.42 -2.96 -16.48
CA LYS A 244 -11.29 -2.29 -17.12
C LYS A 244 -9.94 -2.69 -16.53
N LEU A 245 -9.85 -2.86 -15.20
CA LEU A 245 -8.63 -3.34 -14.53
C LEU A 245 -8.24 -4.75 -15.00
N ALA A 246 -9.22 -5.60 -15.29
CA ALA A 246 -8.96 -6.96 -15.79
C ALA A 246 -8.61 -6.99 -17.31
N ASP A 247 -8.87 -5.91 -18.03
CA ASP A 247 -8.61 -5.80 -19.47
C ASP A 247 -7.20 -5.29 -19.75
N LYS A 248 -6.37 -6.14 -20.37
CA LYS A 248 -4.96 -5.82 -20.74
C LYS A 248 -4.89 -4.70 -21.79
N ASP A 249 -5.96 -4.45 -22.54
CA ASP A 249 -6.04 -3.43 -23.60
C ASP A 249 -6.78 -2.16 -23.14
N SER A 250 -7.06 -2.02 -21.84
CA SER A 250 -7.83 -0.89 -21.27
C SER A 250 -7.19 0.49 -21.46
N GLY A 251 -5.89 0.54 -21.78
CA GLY A 251 -5.12 1.78 -21.93
C GLY A 251 -4.83 2.49 -20.61
N LEU A 252 -5.14 1.86 -19.46
CA LEU A 252 -4.76 2.36 -18.15
C LEU A 252 -3.24 2.28 -17.97
N VAL A 253 -2.67 3.25 -17.25
CA VAL A 253 -1.28 3.14 -16.82
C VAL A 253 -1.18 1.97 -15.84
N GLY A 254 -0.42 0.95 -16.25
CA GLY A 254 -0.30 -0.32 -15.53
C GLY A 254 0.28 -0.15 -14.13
N ILE A 255 -0.01 -1.13 -13.28
CA ILE A 255 0.52 -1.23 -11.93
C ILE A 255 1.81 -2.05 -11.89
N SER A 256 2.79 -1.58 -11.14
CA SER A 256 4.04 -2.30 -10.88
C SER A 256 3.84 -3.37 -9.82
N LEU A 257 4.83 -4.26 -9.69
CA LEU A 257 4.79 -5.40 -8.77
C LEU A 257 4.58 -4.98 -7.31
N SER A 258 5.12 -3.82 -6.91
CA SER A 258 5.02 -3.31 -5.53
C SER A 258 3.58 -3.12 -5.08
N MET A 259 2.71 -2.64 -5.97
CA MET A 259 1.32 -2.29 -5.65
C MET A 259 0.29 -3.23 -6.28
N ALA A 260 0.70 -4.26 -7.01
CA ALA A 260 -0.21 -5.16 -7.73
C ALA A 260 -1.29 -5.79 -6.83
N CYS A 261 -1.00 -6.01 -5.54
CA CYS A 261 -1.99 -6.51 -4.58
C CYS A 261 -3.22 -5.60 -4.44
N PHE A 262 -3.07 -4.29 -4.54
CA PHE A 262 -4.22 -3.37 -4.48
C PHE A 262 -5.16 -3.56 -5.67
N LYS A 263 -4.63 -3.86 -6.86
CA LYS A 263 -5.43 -4.22 -8.04
C LYS A 263 -6.16 -5.54 -7.80
N TYR A 264 -5.48 -6.55 -7.28
CA TYR A 264 -6.09 -7.85 -7.01
C TYR A 264 -7.20 -7.75 -5.94
N ASP A 265 -6.94 -7.04 -4.85
CA ASP A 265 -7.92 -6.82 -3.78
C ASP A 265 -9.13 -6.01 -4.28
N ALA A 266 -8.91 -5.02 -5.15
CA ALA A 266 -9.99 -4.25 -5.76
C ALA A 266 -10.89 -5.13 -6.65
N LEU A 267 -10.28 -5.98 -7.48
CA LEU A 267 -11.01 -6.94 -8.32
C LEU A 267 -11.83 -7.93 -7.46
N LEU A 268 -11.21 -8.50 -6.42
CA LEU A 268 -11.87 -9.44 -5.51
C LEU A 268 -12.98 -8.77 -4.67
N LYS A 269 -12.81 -7.48 -4.32
CA LYS A 269 -13.83 -6.70 -3.63
C LYS A 269 -15.04 -6.40 -4.54
N ALA A 270 -14.81 -6.17 -5.83
CA ALA A 270 -15.88 -5.94 -6.79
C ALA A 270 -16.68 -7.22 -7.05
N ASP A 271 -16.01 -8.33 -7.35
CA ASP A 271 -16.65 -9.65 -7.53
C ASP A 271 -15.62 -10.78 -7.35
N ARG A 272 -15.59 -11.37 -6.16
CA ARG A 272 -14.61 -12.41 -5.79
C ARG A 272 -14.70 -13.62 -6.71
N GLU A 273 -15.90 -14.12 -7.00
CA GLU A 273 -16.08 -15.33 -7.79
C GLU A 273 -15.67 -15.11 -9.24
N LYS A 274 -16.02 -13.95 -9.80
CA LYS A 274 -15.67 -13.59 -11.18
C LYS A 274 -14.17 -13.39 -11.39
N TYR A 275 -13.49 -12.75 -10.44
CA TYR A 275 -12.08 -12.33 -10.62
C TYR A 275 -11.05 -13.24 -9.95
N LYS A 276 -11.47 -14.23 -9.15
CA LYS A 276 -10.57 -15.19 -8.51
C LYS A 276 -9.57 -15.81 -9.49
N ASP A 277 -10.05 -16.39 -10.59
CA ASP A 277 -9.18 -17.07 -11.57
C ASP A 277 -8.29 -16.10 -12.34
N TYR A 278 -8.77 -14.88 -12.59
CA TYR A 278 -7.94 -13.81 -13.17
C TYR A 278 -6.77 -13.47 -12.26
N VAL A 279 -7.03 -13.23 -10.97
CA VAL A 279 -5.99 -12.87 -9.98
C VAL A 279 -4.96 -14.00 -9.88
N LEU A 280 -5.42 -15.24 -9.78
CA LEU A 280 -4.51 -16.39 -9.72
C LEU A 280 -3.68 -16.51 -11.00
N GLY A 281 -4.29 -16.35 -12.19
CA GLY A 281 -3.57 -16.39 -13.46
C GLY A 281 -2.54 -15.28 -13.61
N ALA A 282 -2.88 -14.04 -13.20
CA ALA A 282 -1.98 -12.90 -13.27
C ALA A 282 -0.76 -13.06 -12.35
N ILE A 283 -0.96 -13.58 -11.13
CA ILE A 283 0.15 -13.93 -10.23
C ILE A 283 0.99 -15.05 -10.83
N GLU A 284 0.37 -16.11 -11.36
CA GLU A 284 1.13 -17.20 -11.96
C GLU A 284 2.00 -16.73 -13.13
N GLU A 285 1.48 -15.88 -14.02
CA GLU A 285 2.20 -15.30 -15.16
C GLU A 285 3.46 -14.55 -14.72
N ILE A 286 3.35 -13.68 -13.71
CA ILE A 286 4.47 -12.86 -13.22
C ILE A 286 5.55 -13.72 -12.56
N TYR A 287 5.17 -14.63 -11.66
CA TYR A 287 6.14 -15.35 -10.81
C TYR A 287 6.72 -16.57 -11.51
N LYS A 288 6.04 -17.11 -12.52
CA LYS A 288 6.59 -18.16 -13.40
C LYS A 288 7.85 -17.66 -14.10
N LYS A 289 7.90 -16.41 -14.56
CA LYS A 289 9.12 -15.82 -15.16
C LYS A 289 10.32 -15.92 -14.21
N MET A 290 10.12 -15.57 -12.94
CA MET A 290 11.19 -15.62 -11.93
C MET A 290 11.68 -17.06 -11.72
N LEU A 291 10.76 -18.03 -11.68
CA LEU A 291 11.09 -19.45 -11.55
C LEU A 291 11.81 -20.00 -12.79
N ASP A 292 11.40 -19.60 -13.99
CA ASP A 292 12.01 -20.03 -15.25
C ASP A 292 13.45 -19.49 -15.40
N GLU A 293 13.76 -18.34 -14.77
CA GLU A 293 15.13 -17.80 -14.63
C GLU A 293 15.93 -18.44 -13.48
N GLY A 294 15.36 -19.42 -12.78
CA GLY A 294 16.02 -20.15 -11.70
C GLY A 294 16.07 -19.40 -10.36
N SER A 295 15.24 -18.37 -10.19
CA SER A 295 15.20 -17.59 -8.95
C SER A 295 14.65 -18.43 -7.79
N THR A 296 15.30 -18.33 -6.63
CA THR A 296 14.87 -18.93 -5.36
C THR A 296 14.16 -17.94 -4.44
N THR A 297 14.02 -16.70 -4.89
CA THR A 297 13.38 -15.55 -4.21
C THR A 297 12.59 -14.73 -5.22
N VAL A 298 11.77 -13.79 -4.75
CA VAL A 298 10.96 -12.91 -5.60
C VAL A 298 11.59 -11.52 -5.71
N TRP A 299 11.50 -10.93 -6.90
CA TRP A 299 12.22 -9.71 -7.26
C TRP A 299 11.48 -8.44 -6.84
N GLU A 300 12.20 -7.32 -6.78
CA GLU A 300 11.67 -5.98 -6.51
C GLU A 300 10.72 -5.52 -7.62
N THR A 301 11.12 -5.70 -8.88
CA THR A 301 10.31 -5.38 -10.06
C THR A 301 10.34 -6.54 -11.05
N THR A 302 9.43 -6.52 -12.04
CA THR A 302 9.41 -7.53 -13.11
C THR A 302 10.58 -7.41 -14.10
N VAL A 303 11.33 -6.30 -14.04
CA VAL A 303 12.57 -6.07 -14.83
C VAL A 303 13.72 -6.90 -14.27
N GLY A 304 13.73 -7.16 -12.95
CA GLY A 304 14.76 -7.96 -12.29
C GLY A 304 16.09 -7.22 -12.15
N GLN A 305 17.21 -7.94 -12.24
CA GLN A 305 18.53 -7.39 -11.90
C GLN A 305 18.96 -6.17 -12.73
N SER A 306 18.46 -6.04 -13.96
CA SER A 306 18.82 -4.95 -14.87
C SER A 306 18.15 -3.63 -14.51
N ASP A 307 17.18 -3.64 -13.60
CA ASP A 307 16.51 -2.42 -13.14
C ASP A 307 17.47 -1.50 -12.36
N PHE A 308 17.10 -0.24 -12.19
CA PHE A 308 17.84 0.76 -11.41
C PHE A 308 19.34 0.87 -11.77
N GLY A 309 19.68 0.68 -13.05
CA GLY A 309 21.07 0.71 -13.51
C GLY A 309 21.88 -0.54 -13.15
N ASN A 310 21.25 -1.71 -13.21
CA ASN A 310 21.78 -3.02 -12.76
C ASN A 310 21.84 -3.20 -11.24
N ALA A 311 20.93 -2.54 -10.52
CA ALA A 311 20.82 -2.59 -9.07
C ALA A 311 19.44 -3.10 -8.58
N GLY A 312 18.65 -3.71 -9.47
CA GLY A 312 17.37 -4.32 -9.09
C GLY A 312 17.56 -5.47 -8.11
N SER A 313 16.84 -5.44 -6.99
CA SER A 313 16.89 -6.55 -6.02
C SER A 313 16.17 -7.78 -6.55
N LEU A 314 16.82 -8.94 -6.43
CA LEU A 314 16.23 -10.26 -6.74
C LEU A 314 15.62 -10.95 -5.50
N CYS A 315 15.62 -10.28 -4.35
CA CYS A 315 15.00 -10.73 -3.11
C CYS A 315 14.36 -9.51 -2.44
N HIS A 316 13.06 -9.32 -2.61
CA HIS A 316 12.38 -8.12 -2.11
C HIS A 316 11.04 -8.46 -1.45
N GLY A 317 10.88 -8.05 -0.19
CA GLY A 317 9.82 -8.51 0.71
C GLY A 317 8.42 -8.10 0.26
N TRP A 318 8.25 -6.95 -0.36
CA TRP A 318 6.94 -6.46 -0.81
C TRP A 318 6.25 -7.36 -1.85
N SER A 319 7.03 -8.23 -2.51
CA SER A 319 6.61 -9.08 -3.62
C SER A 319 6.18 -10.45 -3.13
N ALA A 320 6.18 -10.70 -1.82
CA ALA A 320 5.77 -11.98 -1.27
C ALA A 320 4.25 -12.17 -1.16
N MET A 321 3.45 -11.20 -1.66
CA MET A 321 1.99 -11.22 -1.65
C MET A 321 1.30 -12.51 -2.16
N PRO A 322 1.89 -13.34 -3.05
CA PRO A 322 1.30 -14.63 -3.38
C PRO A 322 1.08 -15.55 -2.17
N VAL A 323 1.82 -15.38 -1.06
CA VAL A 323 1.55 -16.10 0.21
C VAL A 323 0.11 -15.84 0.66
N TYR A 324 -0.28 -14.58 0.76
CA TYR A 324 -1.64 -14.20 1.17
C TYR A 324 -2.72 -14.81 0.25
N TYR A 325 -2.53 -14.72 -1.07
CA TYR A 325 -3.51 -15.26 -2.04
C TYR A 325 -3.53 -16.79 -2.08
N TYR A 326 -2.40 -17.45 -1.83
CA TYR A 326 -2.32 -18.91 -1.72
C TYR A 326 -3.24 -19.42 -0.61
N HIS A 327 -3.23 -18.79 0.57
CA HIS A 327 -4.13 -19.18 1.65
C HIS A 327 -5.57 -18.71 1.41
N THR A 328 -5.79 -17.47 0.98
CA THR A 328 -7.14 -16.88 0.92
C THR A 328 -7.96 -17.23 -0.32
N LEU A 329 -7.34 -17.66 -1.42
CA LEU A 329 -8.03 -18.04 -2.66
C LEU A 329 -7.95 -19.54 -2.96
N LEU A 330 -6.83 -20.19 -2.64
CA LEU A 330 -6.68 -21.64 -2.86
C LEU A 330 -7.10 -22.48 -1.64
N GLY A 331 -7.33 -21.84 -0.48
CA GLY A 331 -7.82 -22.52 0.73
C GLY A 331 -6.83 -23.56 1.27
N LYS A 332 -5.54 -23.38 1.02
CA LYS A 332 -4.50 -24.25 1.54
C LYS A 332 -4.07 -23.74 2.91
N GLU A 333 -3.97 -24.65 3.87
CA GLU A 333 -3.43 -24.38 5.22
C GLU A 333 -1.92 -24.47 5.25
#